data_AF-A0A6N6S3U7-F1
#
_entry.id   AF-A0A6N6S3U7-F1
#
_cell.length_a   1.000
_cell.length_b   1.000
_cell.length_c   1.000
_cell.angle_alpha   90.00
_cell.angle_beta   90.00
_cell.angle_gamma   90.00
#
_symmetry.space_group_name_H-M   'P 1'
#
loop_
_entity.id
_entity.type
_entity.pdbx_description
1 polymer ?
#
loop_
_entity_poly.entity_id
_entity_poly.type
_entity_poly.pdbx_seq_one_letter_code
_entity_poly.pdbx_strand_id
1 'polypeptide(L)' 'MAESLYKQALEIYEKEYGNNHPFIATVLEKMAEFYEKTGRKDEAKPLTERAKKIYSTYQK' A
#
# COMPACT_ATOMS: atom_id res chain seq x y z
N MET A 1 11.04 -4.43 -10.91
CA MET A 1 11.37 -3.01 -10.65
C MET A 1 10.23 -2.25 -9.96
N ALA A 2 8.96 -2.55 -10.22
CA ALA A 2 7.82 -1.86 -9.57
C ALA A 2 7.76 -2.05 -8.04
N GLU A 3 8.02 -3.25 -7.52
CA GLU A 3 8.01 -3.52 -6.07
C GLU A 3 9.01 -2.65 -5.29
N SER A 4 10.18 -2.38 -5.89
CA SER A 4 11.21 -1.55 -5.26
C SER A 4 10.76 -0.09 -5.17
N LEU A 5 10.09 0.42 -6.20
CA LEU A 5 9.55 1.79 -6.21
C LEU A 5 8.46 1.96 -5.16
N TYR A 6 7.54 0.98 -5.04
CA TYR A 6 6.49 1.03 -4.04
C TYR A 6 7.05 0.90 -2.60
N LYS A 7 8.08 0.09 -2.38
CA LYS A 7 8.76 0.02 -1.07
C LYS A 7 9.45 1.33 -0.70
N GLN A 8 10.16 1.96 -1.64
CA GLN A 8 10.77 3.27 -1.39
C GLN A 8 9.72 4.35 -1.11
N ALA A 9 8.63 4.36 -1.87
CA ALA A 9 7.51 5.27 -1.64
C ALA A 9 6.93 5.06 -0.23
N LEU A 10 6.68 3.80 0.17
CA LEU A 10 6.20 3.46 1.51
C LEU A 10 7.13 4.01 2.59
N GLU A 11 8.43 3.79 2.47
CA GLU A 11 9.39 4.21 3.49
C GLU A 11 9.45 5.75 3.63
N ILE A 12 9.37 6.47 2.51
CA ILE A 12 9.30 7.95 2.50
C ILE A 12 7.99 8.40 3.14
N TYR A 13 6.85 7.82 2.77
CA TYR A 13 5.54 8.21 3.30
C TYR A 13 5.39 7.85 4.79
N GLU A 14 5.91 6.69 5.22
CA GLU A 14 5.94 6.29 6.63
C GLU A 14 6.81 7.24 7.46
N LYS A 15 7.91 7.75 6.89
CA LYS A 15 8.79 8.71 7.57
C LYS A 15 8.24 10.14 7.62
N GLU A 16 7.64 10.60 6.52
CA GLU A 16 7.14 11.98 6.38
C GLU A 16 5.77 12.18 7.02
N TYR A 17 4.85 11.22 6.84
CA TYR A 17 3.44 11.36 7.22
C TYR A 17 2.99 10.36 8.31
N GLY A 18 3.82 9.38 8.63
CA GLY A 18 3.49 8.31 9.58
C GLY A 18 2.61 7.20 8.99
N ASN A 19 2.59 6.04 9.67
CA ASN A 19 1.97 4.80 9.19
C ASN A 19 0.46 4.82 8.88
N ASN A 20 -0.24 5.89 9.24
CA ASN A 20 -1.69 6.02 9.07
C ASN A 20 -2.10 7.00 7.97
N HIS A 21 -1.15 7.51 7.17
CA HIS A 21 -1.51 8.47 6.13
C HIS A 21 -2.18 7.78 4.92
N PRO A 22 -3.26 8.34 4.35
CA PRO A 22 -3.95 7.76 3.18
C PRO A 22 -3.06 7.58 1.95
N PHE A 23 -1.94 8.32 1.84
CA PHE A 23 -0.95 8.08 0.77
C PHE A 23 -0.34 6.68 0.80
N ILE A 24 -0.08 6.14 2.00
CA ILE A 24 0.43 4.78 2.19
C ILE A 24 -0.61 3.78 1.69
N ALA A 25 -1.88 4.01 1.98
CA ALA A 25 -2.98 3.16 1.51
C ALA A 25 -3.08 3.16 -0.02
N THR A 26 -2.99 4.33 -0.67
CA THR A 26 -2.99 4.44 -2.14
C THR A 26 -1.83 3.68 -2.77
N VAL A 27 -0.63 3.78 -2.20
CA VAL A 27 0.57 3.07 -2.68
C VAL A 27 0.38 1.55 -2.57
N LEU A 28 -0.14 1.08 -1.43
CA LEU A 28 -0.44 -0.33 -1.20
C LEU A 28 -1.52 -0.86 -2.17
N GLU A 29 -2.58 -0.10 -2.43
CA GLU A 29 -3.60 -0.48 -3.40
C GLU A 29 -3.06 -0.57 -4.82
N LYS A 30 -2.21 0.38 -5.24
CA LYS A 30 -1.59 0.33 -6.58
C LYS A 30 -0.65 -0.85 -6.72
N MET A 31 0.06 -1.19 -5.66
CA MET A 31 0.93 -2.35 -5.59
C MET A 31 0.11 -3.66 -5.63
N ALA A 32 -1.01 -3.72 -4.92
CA ALA A 32 -1.94 -4.85 -4.97
C ALA A 32 -2.55 -5.04 -6.37
N GLU A 33 -3.01 -3.97 -7.01
CA GLU A 33 -3.57 -3.98 -8.36
C GLU A 33 -2.52 -4.50 -9.38
N PHE A 34 -1.27 -4.08 -9.23
CA PHE A 34 -0.17 -4.59 -10.04
C PHE A 34 0.04 -6.09 -9.82
N TYR A 35 0.08 -6.56 -8.58
CA TYR A 35 0.24 -7.99 -8.29
C TYR A 35 -0.92 -8.84 -8.80
N GLU A 36 -2.16 -8.36 -8.70
CA GLU A 36 -3.32 -9.04 -9.30
C GLU A 36 -3.17 -9.17 -10.82
N LYS A 37 -2.71 -8.11 -11.50
CA LYS A 37 -2.43 -8.15 -12.95
C LYS A 37 -1.27 -9.07 -13.31
N THR A 38 -0.33 -9.27 -12.39
CA THR A 38 0.81 -10.19 -12.57
C THR A 38 0.46 -11.64 -12.19
N GLY A 39 -0.79 -11.92 -11.78
CA GLY A 39 -1.25 -13.24 -11.34
C GLY A 39 -0.87 -13.59 -9.89
N ARG A 40 -0.20 -12.69 -9.16
CA ARG A 40 0.25 -12.88 -7.77
C ARG A 40 -0.81 -12.38 -6.78
N LYS A 41 -2.03 -12.92 -6.88
CA LYS A 41 -3.16 -12.50 -6.03
C LYS A 41 -2.92 -12.70 -4.54
N ASP A 42 -2.15 -13.72 -4.17
CA ASP A 42 -1.82 -14.00 -2.76
C ASP A 42 -0.96 -12.91 -2.12
N GLU A 43 -0.14 -12.20 -2.90
CA GLU A 43 0.62 -11.04 -2.42
C GLU A 43 -0.18 -9.75 -2.47
N ALA A 44 -1.18 -9.66 -3.35
CA ALA A 44 -2.09 -8.51 -3.42
C ALA A 44 -3.02 -8.41 -2.20
N LYS A 45 -3.59 -9.55 -1.75
CA LYS A 45 -4.52 -9.61 -0.60
C LYS A 45 -4.02 -8.88 0.65
N PRO A 46 -2.83 -9.17 1.21
CA PRO A 46 -2.35 -8.51 2.42
C PRO A 46 -2.12 -7.00 2.23
N LEU A 47 -1.77 -6.57 1.03
CA LEU A 47 -1.55 -5.15 0.72
C LEU A 47 -2.88 -4.38 0.73
N THR A 48 -3.92 -4.93 0.09
CA THR A 48 -5.27 -4.34 0.08
C THR A 48 -5.88 -4.29 1.49
N GLU A 49 -5.68 -5.35 2.29
CA GLU A 49 -6.11 -5.37 3.71
C GLU A 49 -5.44 -4.27 4.52
N ARG A 50 -4.12 -4.09 4.37
CA ARG A 50 -3.37 -3.04 5.05
C ARG A 50 -3.84 -1.65 4.61
N ALA A 51 -4.09 -1.44 3.32
CA ALA A 51 -4.62 -0.19 2.79
C ALA A 51 -6.00 0.17 3.39
N LYS A 52 -6.93 -0.79 3.40
CA LYS A 52 -8.26 -0.61 3.99
C LYS A 52 -8.19 -0.26 5.47
N LYS A 53 -7.29 -0.89 6.22
CA LYS A 53 -7.08 -0.60 7.65
C LYS A 53 -6.61 0.85 7.86
N ILE A 54 -5.72 1.34 7.00
CA ILE A 54 -5.24 2.73 7.05
C ILE A 54 -6.38 3.70 6.77
N TYR A 55 -7.15 3.49 5.69
CA TYR A 55 -8.31 4.33 5.39
C TYR A 55 -9.34 4.33 6.53
N SER A 56 -9.62 3.17 7.11
CA SER A 56 -10.55 3.04 8.25
C SER A 56 -10.05 3.72 9.51
N THR A 57 -8.72 3.84 9.68
CA THR A 57 -8.13 4.51 10.85
C THR A 57 -8.06 6.03 10.64
N TYR A 58 -7.89 6.48 9.40
CA TYR A 58 -7.85 7.90 9.06
C TYR A 58 -9.24 8.55 8.97
N GLN A 59 -10.29 7.78 8.65
CA GLN A 59 -11.68 8.26 8.63
C GLN A 59 -12.34 8.37 10.02
N LYS A 60 -11.63 7.99 11.09
CA LYS A 60 -12.17 7.92 12.46
C LYS A 60 -11.52 8.96 13.35
#